data_AF-A0A8J5EXB7-F1
#
_entry.id   AF-A0A8J5EXB7-F1
#
_cell.length_a   1.000
_cell.length_b   1.000
_cell.length_c   1.000
_cell.angle_alpha   90.00
_cell.angle_beta   90.00
_cell.angle_gamma   90.00
#
_symmetry.space_group_name_H-M   'P 1'
#
loop_
_entity.id
_entity.type
_entity.pdbx_description
1 polymer ?
#
loop_
_entity_poly.entity_id
_entity_poly.type
_entity_poly.pdbx_seq_one_letter_code
_entity_poly.pdbx_strand_id
1 'polypeptide(L)'
;MVLKYILVCILLLHINIYIYIYIDLNFLAASFYQKTEARQSHSPSAIVIGGGFAGIAAAHALKNAAFQVVLLESRDRIGGRVHTNYSFGFPVDMGAAWLHGVYNENPLASWIGRLGLPIYRTSGDNSALYDHDLESYALFDGDGHQVPQDLVEKVGKVEFEGLGELRSKDEEDEGLGELRSKDEEDEDI
;
A
#
# COMPACT_ATOMS: atom_id res chain seq x y z
N MET A 1 -53.04 -42.29 -63.68
CA MET A 1 -53.29 -41.68 -62.35
C MET A 1 -52.23 -42.03 -61.32
N VAL A 2 -51.77 -43.29 -61.23
CA VAL A 2 -50.82 -43.78 -60.21
C VAL A 2 -49.48 -43.03 -60.16
N LEU A 3 -48.88 -42.69 -61.31
CA LEU A 3 -47.57 -42.01 -61.37
C LEU A 3 -47.58 -40.59 -60.77
N LYS A 4 -48.72 -39.88 -60.86
CA LYS A 4 -48.89 -38.54 -60.25
C LYS A 4 -48.95 -38.63 -58.71
N TYR A 5 -49.55 -39.69 -58.17
CA TYR A 5 -49.59 -39.92 -56.71
C TYR A 5 -48.21 -40.29 -56.15
N ILE A 6 -47.44 -41.12 -56.87
CA ILE A 6 -46.08 -41.49 -56.46
C ILE A 6 -45.17 -40.25 -56.41
N LEU A 7 -45.25 -39.39 -57.43
CA LEU A 7 -44.44 -38.16 -57.47
C LEU A 7 -44.81 -37.18 -56.34
N VAL A 8 -46.10 -37.05 -56.02
CA VAL A 8 -46.57 -36.22 -54.89
C VAL A 8 -46.09 -36.78 -53.55
N CYS A 9 -46.15 -38.10 -53.34
CA CYS A 9 -45.64 -38.72 -52.11
C CYS A 9 -44.13 -38.53 -51.93
N ILE A 10 -43.33 -38.67 -53.00
CA ILE A 10 -41.87 -38.46 -52.94
C ILE A 10 -41.54 -36.99 -52.62
N LEU A 11 -42.30 -36.04 -53.18
CA LEU A 11 -42.13 -34.62 -52.91
C LEU A 11 -42.45 -34.28 -51.44
N LEU A 12 -43.55 -34.83 -50.91
CA LEU A 12 -43.96 -34.61 -49.51
C LEU A 12 -42.99 -35.23 -48.50
N LEU A 13 -42.36 -36.37 -48.84
CA LEU A 13 -41.32 -36.99 -48.02
C LEU A 13 -40.04 -36.14 -48.00
N HIS A 14 -39.60 -35.63 -49.16
CA HIS A 14 -38.43 -34.75 -49.21
C HIS A 14 -38.65 -33.44 -48.46
N ILE A 15 -39.84 -32.85 -48.56
CA ILE A 15 -40.18 -31.62 -47.83
C ILE A 15 -40.18 -31.88 -46.31
N ASN A 16 -40.77 -32.98 -45.84
CA ASN A 16 -40.75 -33.33 -44.41
C ASN A 16 -39.34 -33.57 -43.88
N ILE A 17 -38.51 -34.30 -44.62
CA ILE A 17 -37.11 -34.57 -44.24
C ILE A 17 -36.32 -33.27 -44.17
N TYR A 18 -36.49 -32.36 -45.15
CA TYR A 18 -35.81 -31.07 -45.16
C TYR A 18 -36.24 -30.19 -43.97
N ILE A 19 -37.52 -30.19 -43.61
CA ILE A 19 -38.05 -29.47 -42.45
C ILE A 19 -37.45 -30.03 -41.16
N TYR A 20 -37.41 -31.35 -40.98
CA TYR A 20 -36.83 -31.97 -39.78
C TYR A 20 -35.33 -31.65 -39.64
N ILE A 21 -34.57 -31.78 -40.72
CA ILE A 21 -33.13 -31.44 -40.73
C ILE A 21 -32.94 -29.96 -40.40
N TYR A 22 -33.74 -29.06 -40.97
CA TYR A 22 -33.64 -27.63 -40.72
C TYR A 22 -33.96 -27.27 -39.27
N ILE A 23 -35.00 -27.88 -38.68
CA ILE A 23 -35.37 -27.66 -37.28
C ILE A 23 -34.27 -28.19 -36.35
N ASP A 24 -33.75 -29.40 -36.57
CA ASP A 24 -32.69 -29.99 -35.74
C ASP A 24 -31.40 -29.17 -35.82
N LEU A 25 -31.02 -28.68 -37.01
CA LEU A 25 -29.84 -27.85 -37.20
C LEU A 25 -29.97 -26.50 -36.47
N ASN A 26 -31.15 -25.87 -36.53
CA ASN A 26 -31.43 -24.63 -35.83
C ASN A 26 -31.53 -24.83 -34.31
N PHE A 27 -32.08 -25.97 -33.85
CA PHE A 27 -32.17 -26.30 -32.43
C PHE A 27 -30.79 -26.59 -31.83
N LEU A 28 -29.93 -27.32 -32.56
CA LEU A 28 -28.54 -27.53 -32.17
C LEU A 28 -27.77 -26.21 -32.18
N ALA A 29 -27.93 -25.38 -33.21
CA ALA A 29 -27.32 -24.05 -33.26
C ALA A 29 -27.77 -23.15 -32.12
N ALA A 30 -29.07 -23.17 -31.77
CA ALA A 30 -29.62 -22.41 -30.64
C ALA A 30 -29.09 -22.90 -29.28
N SER A 31 -28.95 -24.22 -29.10
CA SER A 31 -28.36 -24.83 -27.90
C SER A 31 -26.87 -24.48 -27.74
N PHE A 32 -26.13 -24.44 -28.85
CA PHE A 32 -24.75 -23.94 -28.86
C PHE A 32 -24.68 -22.44 -28.58
N TYR A 33 -25.59 -21.64 -29.15
CA TYR A 33 -25.67 -20.20 -28.90
C TYR A 33 -26.01 -19.88 -27.44
N GLN A 34 -26.90 -20.64 -26.81
CA GLN A 34 -27.23 -20.49 -25.38
C GLN A 34 -26.06 -20.85 -24.46
N LYS A 35 -25.15 -21.75 -24.87
CA LYS A 35 -23.97 -22.09 -24.09
C LYS A 35 -22.87 -21.03 -24.14
N THR A 36 -22.98 -20.08 -25.07
CA THR A 36 -22.07 -18.94 -25.23
C THR A 36 -22.65 -17.60 -24.80
N GLU A 37 -23.89 -17.54 -24.29
CA GLU A 37 -24.36 -16.42 -23.49
C GLU A 37 -23.43 -16.29 -22.29
N ALA A 38 -22.54 -15.31 -22.44
CA ALA A 38 -21.41 -15.01 -21.62
C ALA A 38 -21.72 -15.14 -20.12
N ARG A 39 -20.86 -15.86 -19.40
CA ARG A 39 -20.35 -15.29 -18.15
C ARG A 39 -19.83 -13.91 -18.56
N GLN A 40 -20.66 -12.87 -18.45
CA GLN A 40 -20.18 -11.50 -18.55
C GLN A 40 -19.03 -11.45 -17.57
N SER A 41 -17.79 -11.36 -18.08
CA SER A 41 -16.59 -11.31 -17.27
C SER A 41 -16.57 -9.93 -16.63
N HIS A 42 -17.46 -9.74 -15.65
CA HIS A 42 -17.41 -8.58 -14.80
C HIS A 42 -16.04 -8.61 -14.16
N SER A 43 -15.27 -7.53 -14.38
CA SER A 43 -14.04 -7.31 -13.64
C SER A 43 -14.31 -7.60 -12.17
N PRO A 44 -13.49 -8.44 -11.51
CA PRO A 44 -13.75 -8.83 -10.13
C PRO A 44 -13.84 -7.57 -9.27
N SER A 45 -14.81 -7.54 -8.34
CA SER A 45 -15.11 -6.34 -7.55
C SER A 45 -14.67 -6.51 -6.10
N ALA A 46 -14.16 -5.44 -5.49
CA ALA A 46 -13.70 -5.43 -4.11
C ALA A 46 -14.11 -4.12 -3.41
N ILE A 47 -14.45 -4.22 -2.13
CA ILE A 47 -14.66 -3.07 -1.25
C ILE A 47 -13.53 -3.04 -0.23
N VAL A 48 -12.83 -1.91 -0.14
CA VAL A 48 -11.80 -1.65 0.86
C VAL A 48 -12.38 -0.73 1.93
N ILE A 49 -12.27 -1.11 3.19
CA ILE A 49 -12.78 -0.32 4.33
C ILE A 49 -11.59 0.34 5.05
N GLY A 50 -11.61 1.67 5.10
CA GLY A 50 -10.58 2.54 5.66
C GLY A 50 -9.66 3.12 4.59
N GLY A 51 -9.70 4.43 4.39
CA GLY A 51 -8.83 5.23 3.54
C GLY A 51 -7.51 5.65 4.21
N GLY A 52 -6.98 4.82 5.11
CA GLY A 52 -5.62 4.96 5.65
C GLY A 52 -4.55 4.48 4.67
N PHE A 53 -3.28 4.60 5.06
CA PHE A 53 -2.15 4.22 4.21
C PHE A 53 -2.24 2.76 3.68
N ALA A 54 -2.60 1.81 4.56
CA ALA A 54 -2.79 0.41 4.18
C ALA A 54 -3.97 0.20 3.21
N GLY A 55 -5.10 0.88 3.43
CA GLY A 55 -6.28 0.74 2.57
C GLY A 55 -6.08 1.38 1.20
N ILE A 56 -5.41 2.52 1.13
CA ILE A 56 -5.00 3.14 -0.14
C ILE A 56 -4.03 2.22 -0.90
N ALA A 57 -3.04 1.63 -0.20
CA ALA A 57 -2.11 0.67 -0.81
C ALA A 57 -2.83 -0.58 -1.34
N ALA A 58 -3.77 -1.14 -0.58
CA ALA A 58 -4.58 -2.27 -1.00
C ALA A 58 -5.48 -1.92 -2.20
N ALA A 59 -6.16 -0.78 -2.17
CA ALA A 59 -7.00 -0.31 -3.26
C ALA A 59 -6.17 -0.07 -4.54
N HIS A 60 -4.96 0.49 -4.40
CA HIS A 60 -4.05 0.67 -5.53
C HIS A 60 -3.59 -0.66 -6.13
N ALA A 61 -3.20 -1.62 -5.29
CA ALA A 61 -2.81 -2.96 -5.74
C ALA A 61 -3.96 -3.70 -6.45
N LEU A 62 -5.18 -3.67 -5.88
CA LEU A 62 -6.37 -4.27 -6.48
C LEU A 62 -6.74 -3.61 -7.82
N LYS A 63 -6.66 -2.28 -7.89
CA LYS A 63 -6.89 -1.54 -9.15
C LYS A 63 -5.88 -1.92 -10.22
N ASN A 64 -4.60 -2.07 -9.86
CA ASN A 64 -3.55 -2.53 -10.79
C ASN A 64 -3.77 -3.99 -11.24
N ALA A 65 -4.46 -4.79 -10.42
CA ALA A 65 -4.91 -6.15 -10.77
C ALA A 65 -6.24 -6.19 -11.54
N ALA A 66 -6.70 -5.05 -12.07
CA ALA A 66 -7.93 -4.91 -12.86
C ALA A 66 -9.25 -5.22 -12.10
N PHE A 67 -9.26 -5.04 -10.77
CA PHE A 67 -10.49 -5.09 -9.99
C PHE A 67 -11.27 -3.77 -10.10
N GLN A 68 -12.60 -3.86 -10.02
CA GLN A 68 -13.45 -2.71 -9.70
C GLN A 68 -13.40 -2.48 -8.18
N VAL A 69 -12.88 -1.34 -7.74
CA VAL A 69 -12.61 -1.09 -6.33
C VAL A 69 -13.43 0.08 -5.81
N VAL A 70 -14.13 -0.14 -4.70
CA VAL A 70 -14.76 0.93 -3.91
C VAL A 70 -14.02 1.06 -2.59
N LEU A 71 -13.52 2.26 -2.27
CA LEU A 71 -12.88 2.57 -0.99
C LEU A 71 -13.86 3.36 -0.12
N LEU A 72 -14.13 2.86 1.08
CA LEU A 72 -15.01 3.51 2.06
C LEU A 72 -14.18 4.01 3.24
N GLU A 73 -14.22 5.31 3.51
CA GLU A 73 -13.58 5.94 4.67
C GLU A 73 -14.65 6.56 5.57
N SER A 74 -14.49 6.43 6.89
CA SER A 74 -15.48 6.92 7.84
C SER A 74 -15.33 8.41 8.13
N ARG A 75 -14.12 8.96 7.95
CA ARG A 75 -13.84 10.39 8.08
C ARG A 75 -14.11 11.14 6.78
N ASP A 76 -14.16 12.46 6.91
CA ASP A 76 -14.20 13.42 5.80
C ASP A 76 -12.84 13.60 5.09
N ARG A 77 -11.82 12.85 5.52
CA ARG A 77 -10.46 12.89 4.98
C ARG A 77 -9.84 11.50 4.84
N ILE A 78 -8.95 11.36 3.86
CA ILE A 78 -8.08 10.20 3.71
C ILE A 78 -6.83 10.29 4.63
N GLY A 79 -5.99 9.27 4.59
CA GLY A 79 -4.69 9.20 5.29
C GLY A 79 -4.73 8.44 6.62
N GLY A 80 -5.90 8.35 7.26
CA GLY A 80 -6.06 7.65 8.54
C GLY A 80 -5.19 8.28 9.63
N ARG A 81 -4.20 7.52 10.13
CA ARG A 81 -3.20 7.97 11.13
C ARG A 81 -2.11 8.87 10.55
N VAL A 82 -2.04 9.03 9.23
CA VAL A 82 -1.20 10.05 8.57
C VAL A 82 -2.10 11.27 8.36
N HIS A 83 -1.76 12.38 9.01
CA HIS A 83 -2.57 13.59 8.97
C HIS A 83 -1.73 14.83 9.26
N THR A 84 -1.69 15.73 8.29
CA THR A 84 -1.08 17.05 8.43
C THR A 84 -2.18 18.09 8.65
N ASN A 85 -2.06 18.89 9.70
CA ASN A 85 -2.91 20.03 9.98
C ASN A 85 -2.24 21.31 9.47
N TYR A 86 -2.98 22.13 8.72
CA TYR A 86 -2.50 23.39 8.14
C TYR A 86 -3.09 24.63 8.84
N SER A 87 -3.90 24.47 9.89
CA SER A 87 -4.59 25.58 10.56
C SER A 87 -3.67 26.55 11.31
N PHE A 88 -2.42 26.15 11.57
CA PHE A 88 -1.45 26.93 12.35
C PHE A 88 -0.67 27.96 11.53
N GLY A 89 -0.95 28.09 10.23
CA GLY A 89 -0.16 28.91 9.31
C GLY A 89 1.08 28.20 8.74
N PHE A 90 1.37 27.00 9.24
CA PHE A 90 2.38 26.07 8.74
C PHE A 90 1.89 24.62 8.91
N PRO A 91 2.40 23.66 8.11
CA PRO A 91 2.01 22.25 8.21
C PRO A 91 2.53 21.60 9.49
N VAL A 92 1.66 20.93 10.24
CA VAL A 92 2.01 20.14 11.43
C VAL A 92 1.48 18.72 11.30
N ASP A 93 2.36 17.72 11.33
CA ASP A 93 1.94 16.32 11.32
C ASP A 93 1.41 15.89 12.68
N MET A 94 0.12 15.55 12.72
CA MET A 94 -0.63 15.09 13.89
C MET A 94 -0.54 13.57 14.08
N GLY A 95 0.41 12.91 13.39
CA GLY A 95 0.47 11.47 13.28
C GLY A 95 1.84 11.00 12.81
N ALA A 96 1.90 10.19 11.75
CA ALA A 96 3.17 9.72 11.21
C ALA A 96 4.01 10.90 10.67
N ALA A 97 5.10 11.24 11.37
CA ALA A 97 6.01 12.33 11.03
C ALA A 97 7.44 11.85 10.70
N TRP A 98 7.73 10.56 10.90
CA TRP A 98 9.07 9.99 10.76
C TRP A 98 9.10 8.85 9.76
N LEU A 99 10.15 8.83 8.94
CA LEU A 99 10.44 7.75 8.01
C LEU A 99 11.67 6.99 8.51
N HIS A 100 11.47 5.75 8.97
CA HIS A 100 12.57 4.87 9.36
C HIS A 100 13.07 4.06 8.16
N GLY A 101 14.39 3.98 7.99
CA GLY A 101 15.03 3.35 6.84
C GLY A 101 14.88 4.21 5.58
N VAL A 102 15.94 4.89 5.17
CA VAL A 102 15.88 5.92 4.11
C VAL A 102 16.47 5.44 2.79
N TYR A 103 16.26 4.16 2.43
CA TYR A 103 16.79 3.54 1.20
C TYR A 103 15.92 2.36 0.75
N ASN A 104 16.49 1.38 0.03
CA ASN A 104 15.81 0.20 -0.52
C ASN A 104 15.06 -0.67 0.50
N GLU A 105 15.24 -0.42 1.80
CA GLU A 105 14.58 -1.12 2.88
C GLU A 105 13.15 -0.60 3.13
N ASN A 106 12.85 0.64 2.74
CA ASN A 106 11.55 1.24 2.98
C ASN A 106 10.71 1.26 1.69
N PRO A 107 9.50 0.66 1.69
CA PRO A 107 8.61 0.66 0.53
C PRO A 107 8.27 2.06 -0.01
N LEU A 108 8.36 3.08 0.83
CA LEU A 108 8.08 4.48 0.48
C LEU A 108 9.24 5.19 -0.19
N ALA A 109 10.46 4.68 -0.11
CA ALA A 109 11.63 5.35 -0.68
C ALA A 109 11.47 5.62 -2.19
N SER A 110 10.90 4.65 -2.92
CA SER A 110 10.61 4.80 -4.35
C SER A 110 9.54 5.88 -4.63
N TRP A 111 8.56 6.02 -3.75
CA TRP A 111 7.49 7.02 -3.88
C TRP A 111 8.00 8.42 -3.56
N ILE A 112 8.86 8.56 -2.55
CA ILE A 112 9.46 9.84 -2.19
C ILE A 112 10.24 10.43 -3.36
N GLY A 113 11.09 9.62 -4.02
CA GLY A 113 11.82 10.04 -5.21
C GLY A 113 10.90 10.40 -6.38
N ARG A 114 9.84 9.62 -6.62
CA ARG A 114 8.86 9.89 -7.69
C ARG A 114 8.08 11.19 -7.47
N LEU A 115 7.78 11.52 -6.20
CA LEU A 115 7.05 12.72 -5.82
C LEU A 115 7.97 13.94 -5.66
N GLY A 116 9.29 13.76 -5.74
CA GLY A 116 10.27 14.83 -5.54
C GLY A 116 10.22 15.42 -4.13
N LEU A 117 9.83 14.62 -3.13
CA LEU A 117 9.71 15.12 -1.76
C LEU A 117 11.11 15.22 -1.13
N PRO A 118 11.45 16.37 -0.51
CA PRO A 118 12.71 16.49 0.22
C PRO A 118 12.69 15.58 1.45
N ILE A 119 13.83 14.95 1.74
CA ILE A 119 14.01 14.16 2.97
C ILE A 119 15.04 14.87 3.83
N TYR A 120 14.67 15.12 5.08
CA TYR A 120 15.56 15.64 6.10
C TYR A 120 15.97 14.50 7.03
N ARG A 121 17.27 14.34 7.23
CA ARG A 121 17.79 13.34 8.17
C ARG A 121 17.72 13.90 9.58
N THR A 122 17.09 13.15 10.45
CA THR A 122 17.14 13.42 11.89
C THR A 122 18.02 12.38 12.56
N SER A 123 19.02 12.83 13.31
CA SER A 123 19.88 11.97 14.11
C SER A 123 19.36 11.97 15.55
N GLY A 124 19.29 10.81 16.20
CA GLY A 124 19.03 10.74 17.64
C GLY A 124 20.11 11.45 18.47
N ASP A 125 21.32 11.56 17.92
CA ASP A 125 22.45 12.27 18.52
C ASP A 125 22.38 13.79 18.32
N ASN A 126 21.49 14.29 17.45
CA ASN A 126 21.22 15.72 17.30
C ASN A 126 19.74 15.99 17.61
N SER A 127 19.44 16.37 18.85
CA SER A 127 18.21 17.06 19.27
C SER A 127 18.12 18.48 18.67
N ALA A 128 18.47 18.63 17.40
CA ALA A 128 18.53 19.91 16.69
C ALA A 128 17.25 20.06 15.86
N LEU A 129 16.32 20.89 16.33
CA LEU A 129 15.10 21.27 15.61
C LEU A 129 15.43 22.34 14.56
N TYR A 130 15.57 21.95 13.30
CA TYR A 130 15.85 22.89 12.22
C TYR A 130 14.57 23.56 11.72
N ASP A 131 14.60 24.90 11.60
CA ASP A 131 13.64 25.67 10.80
C ASP A 131 13.78 25.35 9.29
N HIS A 132 12.78 25.72 8.49
CA HIS A 132 12.70 25.50 7.03
C HIS A 132 13.93 26.02 6.28
N ASP A 133 14.59 27.04 6.81
CA ASP A 133 15.75 27.69 6.20
C ASP A 133 17.10 27.15 6.72
N LEU A 134 17.10 26.11 7.57
CA LEU A 134 18.29 25.49 8.18
C LEU A 134 19.16 26.43 9.04
N GLU A 135 18.73 27.66 9.28
CA GLU A 135 19.53 28.70 9.94
C GLU A 135 19.11 29.04 11.38
N SER A 136 17.96 28.55 11.87
CA SER A 136 17.44 28.93 13.20
C SER A 136 16.84 27.78 14.00
N TYR A 137 17.20 27.74 15.30
CA TYR A 137 16.60 26.90 16.34
C TYR A 137 15.70 27.78 17.22
N ALA A 138 14.47 28.05 16.79
CA ALA A 138 13.51 28.75 17.63
C ALA A 138 12.80 27.75 18.55
N LEU A 139 13.10 27.77 19.84
CA LEU A 139 12.32 27.07 20.85
C LEU A 139 11.29 28.01 21.46
N PHE A 140 10.13 27.47 21.82
CA PHE A 140 9.07 28.20 22.52
C PHE A 140 8.77 27.50 23.85
N ASP A 141 8.49 28.28 24.89
CA ASP A 141 8.03 27.74 26.17
C ASP A 141 6.57 27.24 26.10
N GLY A 142 6.10 26.65 27.20
CA GLY A 142 4.72 26.13 27.30
C GLY A 142 3.64 27.21 27.20
N ASP A 143 4.01 28.49 27.32
CA ASP A 143 3.13 29.65 27.21
C ASP A 143 3.25 30.31 25.82
N GLY A 144 4.06 29.75 24.91
CA GLY A 144 4.24 30.21 23.53
C GLY A 144 5.21 31.40 23.38
N HIS A 145 5.99 31.75 24.40
CA HIS A 145 7.04 32.75 24.27
C HIS A 145 8.31 32.14 23.69
N GLN A 146 8.99 32.87 22.82
CA GLN A 146 10.27 32.41 22.28
C GLN A 146 11.32 32.33 23.40
N VAL A 147 11.93 31.17 23.53
CA VAL A 147 13.05 30.92 24.44
C VAL A 147 14.27 31.71 23.93
N PRO A 148 14.99 32.45 24.79
CA PRO A 148 16.17 33.20 24.39
C PRO A 148 17.22 32.34 23.69
N GLN A 149 17.74 32.83 22.56
CA GLN A 149 18.67 32.08 21.69
C GLN A 149 19.93 31.63 22.42
N ASP A 150 20.43 32.43 23.35
CA ASP A 150 21.62 32.09 24.13
C ASP A 150 21.37 30.91 25.09
N LEU A 151 20.13 30.75 25.57
CA LEU A 151 19.73 29.62 26.39
C LEU A 151 19.56 28.36 25.54
N VAL A 152 18.98 28.48 24.34
CA VAL A 152 18.88 27.39 23.37
C VAL A 152 20.28 26.85 23.01
N GLU A 153 21.23 27.75 22.74
CA GLU A 153 22.62 27.38 22.45
C GLU A 153 23.34 26.75 23.65
N LYS A 154 23.13 27.27 24.87
CA LYS A 154 23.74 26.72 26.09
C LYS A 154 23.21 25.33 26.41
N VAL A 155 21.89 25.13 26.35
CA VAL A 155 21.26 23.83 26.62
C VAL A 155 21.73 22.81 25.60
N GLY A 156 21.75 23.18 24.31
CA GLY A 156 22.30 22.33 23.26
C GLY A 156 23.73 21.87 23.60
N LYS A 157 24.64 22.79 23.95
CA LYS A 157 26.03 22.43 24.31
C LYS A 157 26.15 21.52 25.53
N VAL A 158 25.39 21.78 26.60
CA VAL A 158 25.43 21.00 27.85
C VAL A 158 24.89 19.59 27.64
N GLU A 159 23.87 19.41 26.80
CA GLU A 159 23.28 18.10 26.48
C GLU A 159 24.26 17.23 25.66
N PHE A 160 25.02 17.83 24.73
CA PHE A 160 26.06 17.16 23.95
C PHE A 160 27.27 16.69 24.78
N GLU A 161 27.73 17.51 25.74
CA GLU A 161 28.86 17.15 26.60
C GLU A 161 28.48 16.03 27.60
N GLY A 162 27.26 16.05 28.14
CA GLY A 162 26.77 15.04 29.08
C GLY A 162 26.50 13.66 28.45
N LEU A 163 26.08 13.61 27.17
CA LEU A 163 25.86 12.35 26.45
C LEU A 163 27.16 11.66 26.01
N GLY A 164 28.23 12.43 25.78
CA GLY A 164 29.55 11.89 25.47
C GLY A 164 30.17 11.06 26.60
N GLU A 165 29.92 11.46 27.85
CA GLU A 165 30.42 10.74 29.03
C GLU A 165 29.63 9.45 29.32
N LEU A 166 28.35 9.40 28.97
CA LEU A 166 27.51 8.20 29.13
C LEU A 166 27.86 7.11 28.11
N ARG A 167 28.18 7.47 26.85
CA ARG A 167 28.61 6.50 25.81
C ARG A 167 29.91 5.75 26.15
N SER A 168 30.83 6.38 26.87
CA SER A 168 32.07 5.70 27.30
C SER A 168 31.84 4.58 28.32
N LYS A 169 30.68 4.56 29.00
CA LYS A 169 30.33 3.49 29.96
C LYS A 169 29.57 2.35 29.32
N ASP A 170 28.75 2.61 28.31
CA ASP A 170 27.95 1.57 27.64
C ASP A 170 28.80 0.69 26.70
N GLU A 171 29.88 1.22 26.11
CA GLU A 171 30.80 0.44 25.26
C GLU A 171 31.68 -0.56 26.04
N GLU A 172 31.86 -0.41 27.36
CA GLU A 172 32.60 -1.38 28.19
C GLU A 172 31.75 -2.58 28.64
N ASP A 173 30.42 -2.45 28.71
CA ASP A 173 29.53 -3.53 29.18
C ASP A 173 29.09 -4.50 28.06
N GLU A 174 29.12 -4.10 26.77
CA GLU A 174 28.81 -5.00 25.65
C GLU A 174 29.98 -5.95 25.27
N GLY A 175 31.20 -5.69 25.77
CA GLY A 175 32.40 -6.47 25.45
C GLY A 175 32.60 -7.79 26.20
N LEU A 176 31.71 -8.16 27.14
CA LEU A 176 31.86 -9.35 27.98
C LEU A 176 30.81 -10.47 27.73
N GLY A 177 29.96 -10.33 26.70
CA GLY A 177 28.90 -11.29 26.39
C GLY A 177 29.27 -12.43 25.42
N GLU A 178 30.32 -12.29 24.61
CA GLU A 178 30.68 -13.28 23.59
C GLU A 178 31.93 -14.08 23.97
N LEU A 179 31.88 -14.91 25.03
CA LEU A 179 32.92 -15.94 25.29
C LEU A 179 32.39 -17.04 26.20
N ARG A 180 31.30 -17.72 25.81
CA ARG A 180 30.90 -19.00 26.44
C ARG A 180 29.86 -19.82 25.67
N SER A 181 30.22 -20.29 24.47
CA SER A 181 29.60 -21.51 23.90
C SER A 181 30.43 -22.03 22.72
N LYS A 182 31.53 -22.69 23.03
CA LYS A 182 32.18 -23.68 22.17
C LYS A 182 33.13 -24.42 23.09
N ASP A 183 32.64 -25.53 23.63
CA ASP A 183 33.44 -26.70 23.95
C ASP A 183 32.48 -27.90 23.96
N GLU A 184 32.71 -28.77 22.97
CA GLU A 184 32.55 -30.23 23.01
C GLU A 184 31.14 -30.83 23.00
N GLU A 185 30.62 -31.05 21.78
CA GLU A 185 30.05 -32.35 21.43
C GLU A 185 31.21 -33.31 21.18
N ASP A 186 31.34 -34.36 22.00
CA ASP A 186 31.82 -35.68 21.59
C ASP A 186 31.54 -36.71 22.71
N GLU A 187 31.25 -37.94 22.26
CA GLU A 187 31.14 -39.21 23.00
C GLU A 187 29.77 -39.65 23.58
N ASP A 188 29.18 -40.58 22.83
CA ASP A 188 28.79 -41.93 23.27
C ASP A 188 27.30 -42.28 23.57
N ILE A 189 26.81 -43.15 22.66
CA ILE A 189 25.78 -44.22 22.77
C ILE A 189 24.32 -43.85 22.46
#